data_AF-X1H287-F1
#
_entry.id   AF-X1H287-F1
#
_cell.length_a   1.000
_cell.length_b   1.000
_cell.length_c   1.000
_cell.angle_alpha   90.00
_cell.angle_beta   90.00
_cell.angle_gamma   90.00
#
_symmetry.space_group_name_H-M   'P 1'
#
loop_
_entity.id
_entity.type
_entity.pdbx_description
1 polymer ?
#
loop_
_entity_poly.entity_id
_entity_poly.type
_entity_poly.pdbx_seq_one_letter_code
_entity_poly.pdbx_strand_id
1 'polypeptide(L)'
;PNFIPAKSIGDHIISKEMKKLFNALPEVENIQFDGEYPISFLQFKDALLPIEINLKAFNPFIPLDPKNSGLPVIIFQFQVKNITKENIEVILLGNLLNFIGWDGLKTLRGDSNPLFGGNLNLHKCVGNWNAIHMKSKLLLKTDKRYGDLTLAIDQPDAMVSPQWEDFEDFWSQFSKKGVLMEPSEDDISKIGKTYTGSLAAKKVLKPDEEAVITFYLAWNFPNRFMDWRLNRALFPDTKTEYWIGNRYNEWFNNSIKVIEYVKDNWS
;
A
#
# COMPACT_ATOMS: atom_id res chain seq x y z
N PRO A 1 -5.21 -19.67 24.91
CA PRO A 1 -6.34 -20.04 24.02
C PRO A 1 -5.82 -20.51 22.66
N ASN A 2 -6.15 -21.73 22.24
CA ASN A 2 -5.79 -22.25 20.92
C ASN A 2 -6.72 -21.61 19.88
N PHE A 3 -6.33 -20.44 19.36
CA PHE A 3 -7.03 -19.80 18.25
C PHE A 3 -6.93 -20.68 17.01
N ILE A 4 -8.08 -21.08 16.45
CA ILE A 4 -8.17 -21.80 15.18
C ILE A 4 -8.82 -20.86 14.18
N PRO A 5 -8.06 -20.23 13.27
CA PRO A 5 -8.62 -19.32 12.29
C PRO A 5 -9.51 -20.06 11.29
N ALA A 6 -10.48 -19.35 10.71
CA ALA A 6 -11.21 -19.87 9.56
C ALA A 6 -10.22 -20.16 8.42
N LYS A 7 -10.45 -21.24 7.66
CA LYS A 7 -9.55 -21.67 6.57
C LYS A 7 -9.32 -20.60 5.48
N SER A 8 -10.18 -19.60 5.40
CA SER A 8 -10.10 -18.47 4.47
C SER A 8 -9.31 -17.28 5.02
N ILE A 9 -8.87 -17.29 6.28
CA ILE A 9 -8.20 -16.18 6.94
C ILE A 9 -6.72 -16.53 7.13
N GLY A 10 -5.87 -15.89 6.31
CA GLY A 10 -4.41 -16.05 6.33
C GLY A 10 -3.68 -15.06 7.22
N ASP A 11 -4.37 -14.09 7.82
CA ASP A 11 -3.78 -12.89 8.44
C ASP A 11 -2.88 -13.20 9.65
N HIS A 12 -3.06 -14.38 10.26
CA HIS A 12 -2.22 -14.89 11.35
C HIS A 12 -0.88 -15.49 10.86
N ILE A 13 -0.70 -15.70 9.56
CA ILE A 13 0.48 -16.34 8.99
C ILE A 13 1.58 -15.29 8.80
N ILE A 14 2.56 -15.29 9.70
CA ILE A 14 3.78 -14.50 9.55
C ILE A 14 4.78 -15.29 8.69
N SER A 15 5.06 -14.80 7.49
CA SER A 15 6.01 -15.44 6.56
C SER A 15 7.45 -15.38 7.06
N LYS A 16 8.34 -16.20 6.49
CA LYS A 16 9.78 -16.16 6.83
C LYS A 16 10.39 -14.82 6.44
N GLU A 17 9.96 -14.26 5.34
CA GLU A 17 10.39 -12.97 4.81
C GLU A 17 9.95 -11.82 5.71
N MET A 18 8.71 -11.84 6.23
CA MET A 18 8.24 -10.87 7.22
C MET A 18 9.09 -10.93 8.50
N LYS A 19 9.39 -12.13 9.01
CA LYS A 19 10.27 -12.29 10.19
C LYS A 19 11.68 -11.73 9.97
N LYS A 20 12.24 -11.93 8.77
CA LYS A 20 13.54 -11.35 8.42
C LYS A 20 13.49 -9.81 8.46
N LEU A 21 12.41 -9.23 7.93
CA LEU A 21 12.22 -7.78 7.91
C LEU A 21 12.07 -7.22 9.34
N PHE A 22 11.24 -7.86 10.18
CA PHE A 22 11.07 -7.48 11.59
C PHE A 22 12.40 -7.51 12.34
N ASN A 23 13.17 -8.59 12.21
CA ASN A 23 14.48 -8.69 12.85
C ASN A 23 15.53 -7.70 12.30
N ALA A 24 15.29 -7.07 11.14
CA ALA A 24 16.22 -6.15 10.50
C ALA A 24 15.91 -4.66 10.78
N LEU A 25 14.71 -4.37 11.30
CA LEU A 25 14.24 -3.01 11.56
C LEU A 25 14.03 -2.77 13.06
N PRO A 26 14.20 -1.54 13.55
CA PRO A 26 13.70 -1.19 14.87
C PRO A 26 12.18 -1.33 14.90
N GLU A 27 11.68 -1.87 16.00
CA GLU A 27 10.26 -2.06 16.26
C GLU A 27 9.80 -1.10 17.36
N VAL A 28 8.49 -0.87 17.46
CA VAL A 28 7.88 -0.20 18.61
C VAL A 28 7.51 -1.24 19.68
N GLU A 29 7.50 -0.85 20.95
CA GLU A 29 7.22 -1.78 22.06
C GLU A 29 5.82 -2.43 21.95
N ASN A 30 4.80 -1.67 21.55
CA ASN A 30 3.43 -2.16 21.44
C ASN A 30 2.62 -1.40 20.39
N ILE A 31 1.67 -2.08 19.74
CA ILE A 31 0.64 -1.48 18.89
C ILE A 31 -0.71 -1.91 19.44
N GLN A 32 -1.49 -0.95 19.96
CA GLN A 32 -2.88 -1.19 20.31
C GLN A 32 -3.75 -1.04 19.06
N PHE A 33 -4.62 -2.02 18.80
CA PHE A 33 -5.56 -2.02 17.68
C PHE A 33 -7.00 -2.02 18.20
N ASP A 34 -7.76 -1.00 17.80
CA ASP A 34 -9.18 -0.86 18.07
C ASP A 34 -9.94 -0.85 16.74
N GLY A 35 -10.71 -1.91 16.47
CA GLY A 35 -11.43 -2.12 15.21
C GLY A 35 -12.91 -1.78 15.30
N GLU A 36 -13.34 -0.76 14.57
CA GLU A 36 -14.74 -0.33 14.44
C GLU A 36 -15.12 -0.27 12.96
N TYR A 37 -15.52 -1.40 12.37
CA TYR A 37 -15.82 -1.47 10.93
C TYR A 37 -16.68 -0.28 10.45
N PRO A 38 -16.25 0.47 9.41
CA PRO A 38 -15.16 0.22 8.46
C PRO A 38 -13.77 0.79 8.85
N ILE A 39 -13.63 1.30 10.06
CA ILE A 39 -12.45 2.04 10.54
C ILE A 39 -11.60 1.16 11.45
N SER A 40 -10.30 1.26 11.34
CA SER A 40 -9.35 0.79 12.34
C SER A 40 -8.57 1.95 12.93
N PHE A 41 -8.39 1.90 14.25
CA PHE A 41 -7.55 2.82 15.01
C PHE A 41 -6.37 2.04 15.56
N LEU A 42 -5.16 2.56 15.31
CA LEU A 42 -3.92 2.00 15.85
C LEU A 42 -3.20 3.06 16.66
N GLN A 43 -2.71 2.69 17.84
CA GLN A 43 -1.84 3.53 18.68
C GLN A 43 -0.49 2.83 18.80
N PHE A 44 0.58 3.49 18.38
CA PHE A 44 1.93 2.96 18.52
C PHE A 44 2.52 3.48 19.84
N LYS A 45 2.86 2.56 20.74
CA LYS A 45 3.30 2.85 22.10
C LYS A 45 4.75 2.42 22.23
N ASP A 46 5.61 3.39 22.51
CA ASP A 46 7.02 3.20 22.77
C ASP A 46 7.50 4.34 23.67
N ALA A 47 7.99 4.01 24.86
CA ALA A 47 8.41 5.00 25.84
C ALA A 47 9.65 5.81 25.42
N LEU A 48 10.42 5.32 24.44
CA LEU A 48 11.64 5.95 23.95
C LEU A 48 11.38 6.92 22.78
N LEU A 49 10.19 6.88 22.18
CA LEU A 49 9.84 7.81 21.11
C LEU A 49 9.46 9.20 21.67
N PRO A 50 10.04 10.30 21.15
CA PRO A 50 9.69 11.66 21.57
C PRO A 50 8.36 12.16 20.96
N ILE A 51 7.51 11.24 20.52
CA ILE A 51 6.24 11.52 19.83
C ILE A 51 5.13 10.61 20.33
N GLU A 52 3.90 11.11 20.23
CA GLU A 52 2.71 10.26 20.17
C GLU A 52 2.33 10.08 18.70
N ILE A 53 2.05 8.84 18.28
CA ILE A 53 1.59 8.55 16.91
C ILE A 53 0.39 7.62 16.91
N ASN A 54 -0.67 8.08 16.24
CA ASN A 54 -1.92 7.37 16.07
C ASN A 54 -2.23 7.23 14.57
N LEU A 55 -2.78 6.09 14.16
CA LEU A 55 -3.23 5.84 12.79
C LEU A 55 -4.73 5.57 12.79
N LYS A 56 -5.46 6.34 11.97
CA LYS A 56 -6.82 6.01 11.54
C LYS A 56 -6.75 5.49 10.10
N ALA A 57 -7.08 4.21 9.90
CA ALA A 57 -7.11 3.58 8.58
C ALA A 57 -8.53 3.12 8.22
N PHE A 58 -8.98 3.38 6.99
CA PHE A 58 -10.34 3.05 6.57
C PHE A 58 -10.48 3.07 5.04
N ASN A 59 -11.51 2.41 4.55
CA ASN A 59 -12.09 2.69 3.23
C ASN A 59 -13.41 3.44 3.43
N PRO A 60 -13.82 4.33 2.50
CA PRO A 60 -15.13 4.96 2.61
C PRO A 60 -16.25 3.91 2.62
N PHE A 61 -17.19 4.04 3.55
CA PHE A 61 -18.38 3.20 3.66
C PHE A 61 -19.57 4.09 4.02
N ILE A 62 -20.30 4.50 2.99
CA ILE A 62 -21.34 5.53 3.07
C ILE A 62 -22.69 4.85 2.76
N PRO A 63 -23.60 4.76 3.75
CA PRO A 63 -24.91 4.16 3.54
C PRO A 63 -25.63 4.74 2.32
N LEU A 64 -26.20 3.85 1.51
CA LEU A 64 -26.94 4.19 0.28
C LEU A 64 -26.11 4.84 -0.83
N ASP A 65 -24.78 4.91 -0.70
CA ASP A 65 -23.87 5.39 -1.74
C ASP A 65 -22.92 4.27 -2.19
N PRO A 66 -23.35 3.43 -3.15
CA PRO A 66 -22.54 2.30 -3.61
C PRO A 66 -21.30 2.72 -4.39
N LYS A 67 -21.28 3.93 -4.97
CA LYS A 67 -20.11 4.40 -5.73
C LYS A 67 -18.98 4.75 -4.79
N ASN A 68 -19.26 5.61 -3.80
CA ASN A 68 -18.24 6.05 -2.86
C ASN A 68 -17.89 4.93 -1.85
N SER A 69 -18.84 4.06 -1.50
CA SER A 69 -18.54 2.87 -0.68
C SER A 69 -17.72 1.80 -1.41
N GLY A 70 -17.78 1.78 -2.74
CA GLY A 70 -17.12 0.78 -3.58
C GLY A 70 -15.74 1.19 -4.09
N LEU A 71 -15.18 2.30 -3.60
CA LEU A 71 -13.87 2.78 -4.04
C LEU A 71 -12.76 1.78 -3.66
N PRO A 72 -11.88 1.41 -4.60
CA PRO A 72 -10.76 0.51 -4.32
C PRO A 72 -9.58 1.30 -3.73
N VAL A 73 -9.79 1.85 -2.52
CA VAL A 73 -8.81 2.68 -1.82
C VAL A 73 -8.82 2.43 -0.32
N ILE A 74 -7.65 2.49 0.31
CA ILE A 74 -7.49 2.64 1.76
C ILE A 74 -6.84 3.98 2.04
N ILE A 75 -7.36 4.69 3.03
CA ILE A 75 -6.86 5.97 3.52
C ILE A 75 -6.20 5.72 4.87
N PHE A 76 -4.97 6.21 5.04
CA PHE A 76 -4.18 6.08 6.27
C PHE A 76 -3.84 7.47 6.80
N GLN A 77 -4.54 7.92 7.83
CA GLN A 77 -4.30 9.22 8.48
C GLN A 77 -3.45 9.02 9.73
N PHE A 78 -2.19 9.44 9.65
CA PHE A 78 -1.28 9.43 10.79
C PHE A 78 -1.33 10.79 11.48
N GLN A 79 -1.71 10.78 12.76
CA GLN A 79 -1.60 11.91 13.66
C GLN A 79 -0.30 11.76 14.44
N VAL A 80 0.59 12.74 14.30
CA VAL A 80 1.90 12.75 14.95
C VAL A 80 2.00 13.99 15.81
N LYS A 81 2.21 13.80 17.12
CA LYS A 81 2.32 14.89 18.09
C LYS A 81 3.67 14.89 18.77
N ASN A 82 4.31 16.05 18.84
CA ASN A 82 5.50 16.25 19.65
C ASN A 82 5.12 16.36 21.13
N ILE A 83 5.60 15.44 21.96
CA ILE A 83 5.33 15.42 23.41
C ILE A 83 6.49 16.02 24.24
N THR A 84 7.53 16.52 23.57
CA THR A 84 8.71 17.11 24.21
C THR A 84 8.59 18.62 24.37
N LYS A 85 9.62 19.24 24.94
CA LYS A 85 9.75 20.70 25.06
C LYS A 85 10.72 21.32 24.06
N GLU A 86 11.21 20.53 23.11
CA GLU A 86 12.09 20.97 22.04
C GLU A 86 11.40 20.81 20.68
N ASN A 87 11.92 21.47 19.65
CA ASN A 87 11.50 21.18 18.28
C ASN A 87 12.06 19.82 17.85
N ILE A 88 11.24 19.00 17.19
CA ILE A 88 11.66 17.69 16.69
C ILE A 88 11.44 17.61 15.18
N GLU A 89 12.34 16.93 14.47
CA GLU A 89 12.12 16.51 13.10
C GLU A 89 11.55 15.09 13.09
N VAL A 90 10.43 14.89 12.40
CA VAL A 90 9.81 13.58 12.17
C VAL A 90 9.75 13.31 10.67
N ILE A 91 10.12 12.10 10.28
CA ILE A 91 9.95 11.60 8.91
C ILE A 91 9.06 10.38 8.96
N LEU A 92 7.89 10.46 8.32
CA LEU A 92 6.98 9.34 8.18
C LEU A 92 7.10 8.75 6.77
N LEU A 93 7.47 7.47 6.69
CA LEU A 93 7.78 6.76 5.45
C LEU A 93 6.71 5.69 5.14
N GLY A 94 6.17 5.71 3.92
CA GLY A 94 5.35 4.66 3.35
C GLY A 94 6.09 3.92 2.23
N ASN A 95 6.24 2.60 2.37
CA ASN A 95 6.86 1.72 1.38
C ASN A 95 5.82 0.76 0.80
N LEU A 96 5.83 0.57 -0.52
CA LEU A 96 5.00 -0.42 -1.18
C LEU A 96 5.76 -1.13 -2.30
N LEU A 97 5.83 -2.47 -2.19
CA LEU A 97 6.34 -3.32 -3.26
C LEU A 97 5.36 -3.32 -4.42
N ASN A 98 5.82 -3.11 -5.65
CA ASN A 98 5.01 -3.31 -6.85
C ASN A 98 4.78 -4.80 -7.07
N PHE A 99 3.68 -5.32 -6.54
CA PHE A 99 3.33 -6.73 -6.64
C PHE A 99 2.55 -7.08 -7.91
N ILE A 100 2.46 -6.19 -8.90
CA ILE A 100 1.73 -6.47 -10.14
C ILE A 100 2.34 -7.69 -10.85
N GLY A 101 1.49 -8.65 -11.22
CA GLY A 101 1.93 -9.95 -11.76
C GLY A 101 2.04 -11.06 -10.72
N TRP A 102 1.94 -10.77 -9.43
CA TRP A 102 1.83 -11.80 -8.38
C TRP A 102 0.43 -12.43 -8.36
N ASP A 103 0.35 -13.70 -7.99
CA ASP A 103 -0.90 -14.48 -7.96
C ASP A 103 -1.52 -14.60 -6.55
N GLY A 104 -0.90 -14.02 -5.53
CA GLY A 104 -1.34 -14.11 -4.14
C GLY A 104 -1.08 -15.47 -3.47
N LEU A 105 -0.52 -16.44 -4.19
CA LEU A 105 -0.36 -17.82 -3.72
C LEU A 105 1.11 -18.19 -3.52
N LYS A 106 1.98 -17.80 -4.46
CA LYS A 106 3.41 -18.13 -4.37
C LYS A 106 4.08 -17.26 -3.32
N THR A 107 4.88 -17.86 -2.44
CA THR A 107 5.68 -17.12 -1.47
C THR A 107 6.60 -16.13 -2.16
N LEU A 108 6.53 -14.86 -1.75
CA LEU A 108 7.49 -13.83 -2.14
C LEU A 108 8.82 -14.08 -1.43
N ARG A 109 9.95 -13.87 -2.13
CA ARG A 109 11.30 -13.92 -1.54
C ARG A 109 11.91 -12.52 -1.65
N GLY A 110 11.52 -11.63 -0.75
CA GLY A 110 11.82 -10.21 -0.88
C GLY A 110 11.21 -9.63 -2.16
N ASP A 111 12.05 -9.03 -3.00
CA ASP A 111 11.72 -8.45 -4.31
C ASP A 111 11.58 -9.48 -5.45
N SER A 112 11.75 -10.78 -5.15
CA SER A 112 11.91 -11.83 -6.15
C SER A 112 10.73 -12.80 -6.21
N ASN A 113 10.21 -13.02 -7.43
CA ASN A 113 9.20 -14.05 -7.72
C ASN A 113 9.23 -14.40 -9.23
N PRO A 114 9.16 -15.69 -9.64
CA PRO A 114 9.13 -16.07 -11.06
C PRO A 114 7.98 -15.46 -11.88
N LEU A 115 6.95 -14.94 -11.21
CA LEU A 115 5.81 -14.27 -11.85
C LEU A 115 6.04 -12.77 -12.09
N PHE A 116 7.08 -12.17 -11.51
CA PHE A 116 7.44 -10.78 -11.74
C PHE A 116 8.25 -10.58 -13.02
N GLY A 117 8.23 -9.35 -13.51
CA GLY A 117 8.95 -8.93 -14.70
C GLY A 117 8.21 -7.80 -15.40
N GLY A 118 8.97 -6.82 -15.87
CA GLY A 118 8.40 -5.67 -16.56
C GLY A 118 7.72 -4.67 -15.63
N ASN A 119 7.87 -4.81 -14.32
CA ASN A 119 7.28 -3.91 -13.33
C ASN A 119 7.91 -2.53 -13.46
N LEU A 120 7.11 -1.49 -13.33
CA LEU A 120 7.53 -0.10 -13.45
C LEU A 120 6.75 0.76 -12.47
N ASN A 121 7.47 1.62 -11.77
CA ASN A 121 6.90 2.60 -10.86
C ASN A 121 7.13 3.99 -11.43
N LEU A 122 6.07 4.79 -11.52
CA LEU A 122 6.14 6.13 -12.10
C LEU A 122 5.71 7.16 -11.07
N HIS A 123 6.56 8.14 -10.80
CA HIS A 123 6.14 9.33 -10.06
C HIS A 123 5.07 10.09 -10.85
N LYS A 124 4.03 10.52 -10.15
CA LYS A 124 2.92 11.32 -10.64
C LYS A 124 2.59 12.40 -9.62
N CYS A 125 2.24 13.58 -10.12
CA CYS A 125 1.60 14.63 -9.34
C CYS A 125 0.10 14.57 -9.58
N VAL A 126 -0.70 14.51 -8.52
CA VAL A 126 -2.17 14.57 -8.57
C VAL A 126 -2.57 15.87 -7.87
N GLY A 127 -2.68 16.95 -8.64
CA GLY A 127 -2.73 18.30 -8.06
C GLY A 127 -1.46 18.59 -7.26
N ASN A 128 -1.60 18.87 -5.96
CA ASN A 128 -0.51 19.09 -5.01
C ASN A 128 -0.08 17.81 -4.26
N TRP A 129 -0.64 16.64 -4.60
CA TRP A 129 -0.27 15.37 -3.99
C TRP A 129 0.82 14.68 -4.81
N ASN A 130 1.68 13.93 -4.13
CA ASN A 130 2.70 13.08 -4.75
C ASN A 130 2.20 11.62 -4.76
N ALA A 131 2.41 10.92 -5.88
CA ALA A 131 1.95 9.56 -6.06
C ALA A 131 2.96 8.71 -6.83
N ILE A 132 2.98 7.40 -6.57
CA ILE A 132 3.75 6.41 -7.32
C ILE A 132 2.75 5.45 -7.97
N HIS A 133 2.65 5.52 -9.30
CA HIS A 133 1.82 4.62 -10.10
C HIS A 133 2.61 3.37 -10.47
N MET A 134 2.18 2.22 -9.96
CA MET A 134 2.85 0.93 -10.06
C MET A 134 2.11 0.01 -11.02
N LYS A 135 2.79 -0.46 -12.06
CA LYS A 135 2.22 -1.33 -13.11
C LYS A 135 3.25 -2.36 -13.61
N SER A 136 2.85 -3.22 -14.54
CA SER A 136 3.76 -4.04 -15.37
C SER A 136 3.54 -3.77 -16.86
N LYS A 137 4.62 -3.65 -17.64
CA LYS A 137 4.59 -3.51 -19.10
C LYS A 137 4.54 -4.85 -19.84
N LEU A 138 4.86 -5.97 -19.18
CA LEU A 138 4.97 -7.28 -19.82
C LEU A 138 3.72 -8.15 -19.65
N LEU A 139 2.80 -7.80 -18.74
CA LEU A 139 1.54 -8.51 -18.61
C LEU A 139 0.58 -8.16 -19.75
N LEU A 140 -0.03 -9.21 -20.32
CA LEU A 140 -1.14 -9.04 -21.26
C LEU A 140 -2.35 -8.42 -20.53
N LYS A 141 -3.09 -7.55 -21.23
CA LYS A 141 -4.31 -6.93 -20.67
C LYS A 141 -5.40 -7.92 -20.29
N THR A 142 -5.36 -9.14 -20.81
CA THR A 142 -6.29 -10.24 -20.49
C THR A 142 -5.80 -11.13 -19.36
N ASP A 143 -4.57 -10.93 -18.86
CA ASP A 143 -4.04 -11.71 -17.74
C ASP A 143 -4.81 -11.36 -16.46
N LYS A 144 -5.23 -12.36 -15.69
CA LYS A 144 -5.92 -12.17 -14.40
C LYS A 144 -5.15 -11.32 -13.37
N ARG A 145 -3.83 -11.23 -13.53
CA ARG A 145 -2.91 -10.47 -12.67
C ARG A 145 -2.64 -9.06 -13.19
N TYR A 146 -3.21 -8.73 -14.36
CA TYR A 146 -3.14 -7.40 -14.93
C TYR A 146 -3.95 -6.42 -14.08
N GLY A 147 -3.36 -5.26 -13.85
CA GLY A 147 -3.90 -4.20 -13.04
C GLY A 147 -2.80 -3.21 -12.68
N ASP A 148 -3.12 -2.31 -11.77
CA ASP A 148 -2.19 -1.32 -11.27
C ASP A 148 -2.52 -0.87 -9.84
N LEU A 149 -1.52 -0.31 -9.17
CA LEU A 149 -1.59 0.23 -7.81
C LEU A 149 -1.10 1.67 -7.81
N THR A 150 -1.60 2.45 -6.87
CA THR A 150 -1.05 3.77 -6.59
C THR A 150 -0.90 3.95 -5.08
N LEU A 151 0.32 4.23 -4.65
CA LEU A 151 0.61 4.79 -3.33
C LEU A 151 0.69 6.31 -3.48
N ALA A 152 -0.09 7.08 -2.73
CA ALA A 152 -0.07 8.53 -2.76
C ALA A 152 0.04 9.13 -1.36
N ILE A 153 0.49 10.39 -1.30
CA ILE A 153 0.62 11.18 -0.08
C ILE A 153 0.12 12.61 -0.33
N ASP A 154 -0.65 13.16 0.61
CA ASP A 154 -1.25 14.50 0.52
C ASP A 154 -0.29 15.65 0.82
N GLN A 155 0.97 15.53 0.39
CA GLN A 155 2.04 16.47 0.73
C GLN A 155 2.76 16.95 -0.53
N PRO A 156 2.79 18.26 -0.83
CA PRO A 156 3.48 18.81 -2.01
C PRO A 156 5.00 18.70 -1.92
N ASP A 157 5.54 18.73 -0.70
CA ASP A 157 6.96 18.66 -0.36
C ASP A 157 7.43 17.24 0.00
N ALA A 158 6.65 16.21 -0.36
CA ALA A 158 7.00 14.82 -0.09
C ALA A 158 8.32 14.43 -0.76
N MET A 159 9.14 13.67 -0.04
CA MET A 159 10.25 12.93 -0.64
C MET A 159 9.69 11.75 -1.43
N VAL A 160 10.25 11.51 -2.63
CA VAL A 160 9.78 10.47 -3.55
C VAL A 160 10.96 9.62 -4.01
N SER A 161 10.84 8.31 -3.86
CA SER A 161 11.71 7.33 -4.51
C SER A 161 10.82 6.35 -5.27
N PRO A 162 10.67 6.50 -6.60
CA PRO A 162 9.74 5.67 -7.36
C PRO A 162 10.13 4.19 -7.35
N GLN A 163 11.42 3.90 -7.43
CA GLN A 163 11.92 2.54 -7.54
C GLN A 163 13.28 2.34 -6.86
N TRP A 164 13.33 1.34 -5.99
CA TRP A 164 14.55 0.77 -5.41
C TRP A 164 14.37 -0.74 -5.18
N GLU A 165 15.49 -1.46 -5.08
CA GLU A 165 15.53 -2.93 -4.90
C GLU A 165 16.29 -3.35 -3.63
N ASP A 166 17.37 -2.65 -3.30
CA ASP A 166 18.24 -2.99 -2.17
C ASP A 166 17.72 -2.39 -0.86
N PHE A 167 17.12 -3.25 -0.04
CA PHE A 167 16.59 -2.88 1.26
C PHE A 167 17.68 -2.42 2.25
N GLU A 168 18.86 -3.05 2.24
CA GLU A 168 19.91 -2.74 3.22
C GLU A 168 20.52 -1.37 2.93
N ASP A 169 20.77 -1.06 1.66
CA ASP A 169 21.25 0.26 1.24
C ASP A 169 20.17 1.33 1.48
N PHE A 170 18.93 1.07 1.07
CA PHE A 170 17.80 1.97 1.32
C PHE A 170 17.67 2.30 2.81
N TRP A 171 17.64 1.28 3.67
CA TRP A 171 17.49 1.48 5.12
C TRP A 171 18.69 2.20 5.73
N SER A 172 19.92 1.86 5.30
CA SER A 172 21.14 2.54 5.76
C SER A 172 21.12 4.03 5.43
N GLN A 173 20.67 4.42 4.23
CA GLN A 173 20.55 5.82 3.83
C GLN A 173 19.44 6.53 4.62
N PHE A 174 18.26 5.92 4.70
CA PHE A 174 17.12 6.50 5.39
C PHE A 174 17.38 6.70 6.90
N SER A 175 17.83 5.65 7.59
CA SER A 175 18.04 5.69 9.05
C SER A 175 19.15 6.65 9.49
N LYS A 176 20.18 6.86 8.66
CA LYS A 176 21.32 7.74 9.01
C LYS A 176 21.14 9.19 8.56
N LYS A 177 20.50 9.41 7.41
CA LYS A 177 20.46 10.73 6.76
C LYS A 177 19.05 11.30 6.64
N GLY A 178 18.01 10.49 6.84
CA GLY A 178 16.62 10.93 6.67
C GLY A 178 16.28 11.32 5.23
N VAL A 179 16.87 10.62 4.25
CA VAL A 179 16.65 10.82 2.80
C VAL A 179 16.23 9.50 2.16
N LEU A 180 15.50 9.58 1.05
CA LEU A 180 15.17 8.41 0.24
C LEU A 180 16.23 8.15 -0.82
N MET A 181 16.37 6.90 -1.21
CA MET A 181 17.28 6.47 -2.27
C MET A 181 16.87 7.09 -3.62
N GLU A 182 17.83 7.62 -4.36
CA GLU A 182 17.58 8.01 -5.75
C GLU A 182 17.39 6.76 -6.63
N PRO A 183 16.43 6.76 -7.57
CA PRO A 183 16.24 5.62 -8.45
C PRO A 183 17.50 5.40 -9.29
N SER A 184 17.95 4.15 -9.40
CA SER A 184 19.14 3.79 -10.17
C SER A 184 18.94 3.95 -11.68
N GLU A 185 17.73 3.67 -12.18
CA GLU A 185 17.31 3.77 -13.58
C GLU A 185 15.79 4.01 -13.66
N ASP A 186 15.28 4.51 -14.79
CA ASP A 186 13.83 4.65 -15.11
C ASP A 186 13.34 3.52 -16.04
N ASP A 187 13.87 2.30 -15.90
CA ASP A 187 13.51 1.15 -16.73
C ASP A 187 12.59 0.15 -16.00
N ILE A 188 12.07 -0.80 -16.75
CA ILE A 188 11.26 -1.91 -16.24
C ILE A 188 12.11 -2.95 -15.52
N SER A 189 11.51 -3.62 -14.54
CA SER A 189 12.18 -4.66 -13.79
C SER A 189 12.56 -5.87 -14.66
N LYS A 190 13.68 -6.50 -14.31
CA LYS A 190 14.11 -7.76 -14.91
C LYS A 190 13.11 -8.88 -14.62
N ILE A 191 13.12 -9.92 -15.45
CA ILE A 191 12.32 -11.14 -15.19
C ILE A 191 12.69 -11.70 -13.81
N GLY A 192 11.67 -12.04 -13.02
CA GLY A 192 11.84 -12.57 -11.68
C GLY A 192 11.98 -11.51 -10.58
N LYS A 193 12.03 -10.21 -10.94
CA LYS A 193 12.30 -9.08 -10.03
C LYS A 193 11.22 -8.00 -10.13
N THR A 194 11.09 -7.20 -9.07
CA THR A 194 10.21 -6.03 -9.04
C THR A 194 10.81 -4.92 -8.18
N TYR A 195 10.18 -3.74 -8.18
CA TYR A 195 10.63 -2.56 -7.43
C TYR A 195 9.75 -2.27 -6.23
N THR A 196 10.32 -1.63 -5.21
CA THR A 196 9.59 -0.96 -4.14
C THR A 196 9.56 0.54 -4.41
N GLY A 197 8.41 1.18 -4.19
CA GLY A 197 8.27 2.62 -4.21
C GLY A 197 8.07 3.18 -2.81
N SER A 198 8.62 4.38 -2.57
CA SER A 198 8.59 5.06 -1.27
C SER A 198 8.14 6.51 -1.39
N LEU A 199 7.24 6.89 -0.50
CA LEU A 199 6.86 8.28 -0.26
C LEU A 199 7.10 8.61 1.20
N ALA A 200 7.63 9.79 1.49
CA ALA A 200 7.83 10.22 2.87
C ALA A 200 7.51 11.70 3.06
N ALA A 201 6.91 12.01 4.21
CA ALA A 201 6.72 13.38 4.68
C ALA A 201 7.73 13.69 5.78
N LYS A 202 8.39 14.84 5.67
CA LYS A 202 9.25 15.39 6.72
C LYS A 202 8.54 16.58 7.37
N LYS A 203 8.44 16.60 8.70
CA LYS A 203 7.84 17.68 9.47
C LYS A 203 8.75 18.08 10.63
N VAL A 204 8.88 19.38 10.86
CA VAL A 204 9.49 19.91 12.07
C VAL A 204 8.36 20.39 12.98
N LEU A 205 8.20 19.73 14.12
CA LEU A 205 7.11 19.97 15.06
C LEU A 205 7.64 20.72 16.29
N LYS A 206 7.01 21.84 16.64
CA LYS A 206 7.23 22.57 17.89
C LYS A 206 6.70 21.79 19.10
N PRO A 207 7.06 22.18 20.34
CA PRO A 207 6.48 21.59 21.54
C PRO A 207 4.95 21.55 21.48
N ASP A 208 4.38 20.38 21.77
CA ASP A 208 2.93 20.14 21.77
C ASP A 208 2.24 20.30 20.39
N GLU A 209 2.99 20.54 19.30
CA GLU A 209 2.46 20.62 17.93
C GLU A 209 2.10 19.23 17.39
N GLU A 210 0.99 19.18 16.66
CA GLU A 210 0.48 17.99 16.01
C GLU A 210 0.39 18.22 14.50
N ALA A 211 0.78 17.21 13.72
CA ALA A 211 0.60 17.18 12.27
C ALA A 211 -0.15 15.92 11.85
N VAL A 212 -0.99 16.08 10.82
CA VAL A 212 -1.63 14.96 10.12
C VAL A 212 -0.93 14.72 8.80
N ILE A 213 -0.55 13.48 8.54
CA ILE A 213 0.04 13.03 7.28
C ILE A 213 -0.83 11.91 6.74
N THR A 214 -1.39 12.08 5.54
CA THR A 214 -2.29 11.09 4.95
C THR A 214 -1.64 10.37 3.77
N PHE A 215 -1.62 9.05 3.85
CA PHE A 215 -1.30 8.18 2.73
C PHE A 215 -2.58 7.56 2.14
N TYR A 216 -2.53 7.25 0.86
CA TYR A 216 -3.61 6.60 0.13
C TYR A 216 -3.04 5.42 -0.63
N LEU A 217 -3.69 4.27 -0.53
CA LEU A 217 -3.39 3.09 -1.35
C LEU A 217 -4.60 2.76 -2.20
N ALA A 218 -4.51 2.99 -3.51
CA ALA A 218 -5.54 2.63 -4.47
C ALA A 218 -5.11 1.47 -5.37
N TRP A 219 -6.09 0.69 -5.85
CA TRP A 219 -5.87 -0.40 -6.80
C TRP A 219 -6.89 -0.40 -7.92
N ASN A 220 -6.51 -0.98 -9.06
CA ASN A 220 -7.43 -1.30 -10.14
C ASN A 220 -7.06 -2.65 -10.77
N PHE A 221 -7.94 -3.63 -10.61
CA PHE A 221 -7.78 -4.96 -11.22
C PHE A 221 -9.01 -5.28 -12.08
N PRO A 222 -8.93 -5.14 -13.42
CA PRO A 222 -10.06 -5.35 -14.32
C PRO A 222 -10.51 -6.81 -14.39
N ASN A 223 -9.57 -7.73 -14.23
CA ASN A 223 -9.71 -9.11 -14.63
C ASN A 223 -10.07 -10.02 -13.45
N ARG A 224 -11.25 -9.79 -12.85
CA ARG A 224 -11.80 -10.70 -11.83
C ARG A 224 -12.63 -11.80 -12.48
N PHE A 225 -12.26 -13.04 -12.20
CA PHE A 225 -13.02 -14.23 -12.56
C PHE A 225 -13.62 -14.87 -11.32
N MET A 226 -14.57 -15.76 -11.54
CA MET A 226 -15.17 -16.56 -10.49
C MET A 226 -14.22 -17.69 -10.05
N ASP A 227 -13.78 -17.67 -8.79
CA ASP A 227 -12.83 -18.61 -8.21
C ASP A 227 -13.44 -19.59 -7.17
N TRP A 228 -14.76 -19.53 -6.93
CA TRP A 228 -15.50 -20.46 -6.08
C TRP A 228 -16.16 -21.61 -6.86
N ARG A 229 -16.47 -22.72 -6.15
CA ARG A 229 -17.14 -23.88 -6.77
C ARG A 229 -18.58 -23.54 -7.12
N LEU A 230 -18.87 -23.50 -8.41
CA LEU A 230 -20.24 -23.42 -8.90
C LEU A 230 -20.83 -24.83 -9.09
N ASN A 231 -22.15 -24.99 -8.90
CA ASN A 231 -22.82 -26.22 -9.31
C ASN A 231 -22.79 -26.30 -10.84
N ARG A 232 -21.83 -27.09 -11.34
CA ARG A 232 -21.52 -27.24 -12.78
C ARG A 232 -22.68 -27.82 -13.60
N ALA A 233 -23.74 -28.32 -12.95
CA ALA A 233 -24.98 -28.71 -13.62
C ALA A 233 -25.80 -27.51 -14.14
N LEU A 234 -25.63 -26.31 -13.56
CA LEU A 234 -26.39 -25.11 -13.93
C LEU A 234 -25.71 -24.28 -15.04
N PHE A 235 -24.41 -24.47 -15.28
CA PHE A 235 -23.62 -23.67 -16.21
C PHE A 235 -22.59 -24.56 -16.95
N PRO A 236 -22.93 -25.08 -18.15
CA PRO A 236 -22.17 -26.13 -18.82
C PRO A 236 -20.91 -25.65 -19.56
N ASP A 237 -20.51 -24.38 -19.47
CA ASP A 237 -19.27 -23.91 -20.09
C ASP A 237 -18.04 -24.28 -19.24
N THR A 238 -17.27 -25.24 -19.75
CA THR A 238 -16.01 -25.72 -19.16
C THR A 238 -14.78 -25.05 -19.76
N LYS A 239 -14.96 -24.20 -20.77
CA LYS A 239 -13.87 -23.60 -21.56
C LYS A 239 -13.63 -22.13 -21.22
N THR A 240 -14.63 -21.41 -20.71
CA THR A 240 -14.49 -19.99 -20.36
C THR A 240 -14.20 -19.76 -18.89
N GLU A 241 -13.21 -18.94 -18.58
CA GLU A 241 -13.14 -18.26 -17.28
C GLU A 241 -14.35 -17.32 -17.19
N TYR A 242 -15.22 -17.51 -16.19
CA TYR A 242 -16.39 -16.66 -15.99
C TYR A 242 -15.92 -15.31 -15.42
N TRP A 243 -15.68 -14.34 -16.31
CA TRP A 243 -15.29 -12.98 -15.96
C TRP A 243 -16.49 -12.23 -15.36
N ILE A 244 -16.33 -11.77 -14.12
CA ILE A 244 -17.33 -10.96 -13.40
C ILE A 244 -16.88 -9.50 -13.25
N GLY A 245 -15.58 -9.24 -13.33
CA GLY A 245 -15.01 -7.91 -13.12
C GLY A 245 -15.19 -7.40 -11.68
N ASN A 246 -14.79 -6.15 -11.46
CA ASN A 246 -15.07 -5.41 -10.24
C ASN A 246 -15.93 -4.19 -10.57
N ARG A 247 -16.90 -3.88 -9.70
CA ARG A 247 -17.86 -2.78 -9.95
C ARG A 247 -17.18 -1.44 -10.17
N TYR A 248 -16.06 -1.18 -9.48
CA TYR A 248 -15.33 0.07 -9.61
C TYR A 248 -14.70 0.29 -11.00
N ASN A 249 -14.57 -0.77 -11.82
CA ASN A 249 -14.03 -0.65 -13.18
C ASN A 249 -15.00 0.04 -14.16
N GLU A 250 -16.28 0.13 -13.80
CA GLU A 250 -17.27 0.93 -14.55
C GLU A 250 -17.01 2.45 -14.40
N TRP A 251 -16.26 2.85 -13.38
CA TRP A 251 -15.99 4.26 -13.07
C TRP A 251 -14.53 4.65 -13.29
N PHE A 252 -13.59 3.73 -13.09
CA PHE A 252 -12.16 3.99 -13.12
C PHE A 252 -11.42 2.98 -13.99
N ASN A 253 -10.54 3.50 -14.85
CA ASN A 253 -9.74 2.69 -15.76
C ASN A 253 -8.32 2.37 -15.22
N ASN A 254 -7.94 2.96 -14.09
CA ASN A 254 -6.69 2.70 -13.37
C ASN A 254 -6.78 3.29 -11.94
N SER A 255 -5.81 2.95 -11.09
CA SER A 255 -5.74 3.40 -9.70
C SER A 255 -5.41 4.90 -9.55
N ILE A 256 -4.73 5.54 -10.51
CA ILE A 256 -4.50 6.99 -10.49
C ILE A 256 -5.83 7.76 -10.59
N LYS A 257 -6.76 7.30 -11.45
CA LYS A 257 -8.10 7.91 -11.54
C LYS A 257 -8.90 7.77 -10.25
N VAL A 258 -8.66 6.71 -9.47
CA VAL A 258 -9.24 6.57 -8.13
C VAL A 258 -8.65 7.63 -7.19
N ILE A 259 -7.33 7.85 -7.19
CA ILE A 259 -6.69 8.89 -6.36
C ILE A 259 -7.14 10.30 -6.76
N GLU A 260 -7.22 10.60 -8.06
CA GLU A 260 -7.77 11.87 -8.56
C GLU A 260 -9.20 12.10 -8.03
N TYR A 261 -10.06 11.08 -8.14
CA TYR A 261 -11.43 11.16 -7.65
C TYR A 261 -11.50 11.34 -6.13
N VAL A 262 -10.69 10.58 -5.36
CA VAL A 262 -10.62 10.74 -3.91
C VAL A 262 -10.21 12.17 -3.58
N LYS A 263 -9.10 12.67 -4.13
CA LYS A 263 -8.63 14.05 -3.88
C LYS A 263 -9.72 15.10 -4.14
N ASP A 264 -10.46 14.96 -5.23
CA ASP A 264 -11.47 15.95 -5.62
C ASP A 264 -12.78 15.85 -4.82
N ASN A 265 -12.99 14.74 -4.11
CA ASN A 265 -14.20 14.48 -3.30
C ASN A 265 -13.89 14.29 -1.81
N TRP A 266 -12.64 14.50 -1.40
CA TRP A 266 -12.17 14.42 -0.02
C TRP A 266 -12.30 15.81 0.61
N SER A 267 -13.27 15.97 1.52
CA SER A 267 -13.52 17.19 2.31
C SER A 267 -13.73 16.86 3.77
#